data_AF-A0A821ZV36-F1
#
_entry.id   AF-A0A821ZV36-F1
#
_cell.length_a   1.000
_cell.length_b   1.000
_cell.length_c   1.000
_cell.angle_alpha   90.00
_cell.angle_beta   90.00
_cell.angle_gamma   90.00
#
_symmetry.space_group_name_H-M   'P 1'
#
loop_
_entity.id
_entity.type
_entity.pdbx_description
1 polymer ?
#
loop_
_entity_poly.entity_id
_entity_poly.type
_entity_poly.pdbx_seq_one_letter_code
_entity_poly.pdbx_strand_id
1 'polypeptide(L)'
;MNDIQEIAMMKHRIAILLIKKQTTETYLESVTGKLNIFESDLIDVDQRVWPMQVQSLMLTHQKSSSAAATASSSTTTAATTMATDKEKKQIICENLLHQQLKEIDQSLKQYEKQLNNKQNSVIGFTSKMEEIVDSYVQQYGIKPIKIKCDLKIALIKYNYQSELLQRKFSQEQPNRYQEDVLSLVPFITSKYSTTWNIGQLINKIL
;
A
#
# COMPACT_ATOMS: atom_id res chain seq x y z
N MET A 1 -39.53 -7.57 17.77
CA MET A 1 -38.61 -8.38 16.92
C MET A 1 -37.66 -7.53 16.07
N ASN A 2 -37.95 -6.26 15.78
CA ASN A 2 -37.08 -5.41 14.94
C ASN A 2 -35.80 -4.91 15.65
N ASP A 3 -35.82 -4.68 16.96
CA ASP A 3 -34.69 -4.01 17.65
C ASP A 3 -33.40 -4.84 17.72
N ILE A 4 -33.51 -6.17 17.89
CA ILE A 4 -32.34 -7.07 17.90
C ILE A 4 -31.67 -7.08 16.52
N GLN A 5 -32.46 -7.06 15.45
CA GLN A 5 -31.95 -6.98 14.08
C GLN A 5 -31.26 -5.63 13.83
N GLU A 6 -31.82 -4.53 14.32
CA GLU A 6 -31.19 -3.21 14.24
C GLU A 6 -29.85 -3.15 14.99
N ILE A 7 -29.78 -3.73 16.20
CA ILE A 7 -28.52 -3.88 16.95
C ILE A 7 -27.50 -4.68 16.13
N ALA A 8 -27.90 -5.82 15.56
CA ALA A 8 -27.03 -6.64 14.73
C ALA A 8 -26.52 -5.87 13.49
N MET A 9 -27.40 -5.12 12.82
CA MET A 9 -27.03 -4.29 11.68
C MET A 9 -26.07 -3.16 12.06
N MET A 10 -26.27 -2.51 13.22
CA MET A 10 -25.36 -1.47 13.72
C MET A 10 -23.99 -2.03 14.04
N LYS A 11 -23.91 -3.16 14.76
CA LYS A 11 -22.63 -3.84 15.03
C LYS A 11 -21.91 -4.24 13.74
N HIS A 12 -22.65 -4.74 12.75
CA HIS A 12 -22.10 -5.05 11.43
C HIS A 12 -21.52 -3.80 10.73
N ARG A 13 -22.25 -2.67 10.74
CA ARG A 13 -21.80 -1.41 10.13
C ARG A 13 -20.56 -0.85 10.82
N ILE A 14 -20.51 -0.88 12.15
CA ILE A 14 -19.33 -0.49 12.93
C ILE A 14 -18.14 -1.33 12.52
N ALA A 15 -18.29 -2.65 12.46
CA ALA A 15 -17.20 -3.53 12.06
C ALA A 15 -16.71 -3.29 10.62
N ILE A 16 -17.62 -3.03 9.67
CA ILE A 16 -17.24 -2.63 8.31
C ILE A 16 -16.42 -1.33 8.32
N LEU A 17 -16.84 -0.34 9.12
CA LEU A 17 -16.11 0.92 9.22
C LEU A 17 -14.74 0.75 9.84
N LEU A 18 -14.59 -0.10 10.87
CA LEU A 18 -13.28 -0.44 11.45
C LEU A 18 -12.35 -1.11 10.43
N ILE A 19 -12.88 -2.06 9.65
CA ILE A 19 -12.14 -2.72 8.56
C ILE A 19 -11.70 -1.69 7.50
N LYS A 20 -12.60 -0.79 7.09
CA LYS A 20 -12.29 0.28 6.15
C LYS A 20 -11.22 1.21 6.70
N LYS A 21 -11.35 1.62 7.97
CA LYS A 21 -10.37 2.46 8.67
C LYS A 21 -8.98 1.85 8.60
N GLN A 22 -8.85 0.59 9.02
CA GLN A 22 -7.57 -0.14 8.99
C GLN A 22 -6.96 -0.20 7.59
N THR A 23 -7.79 -0.42 6.57
CA THR A 23 -7.33 -0.43 5.17
C THR A 23 -6.81 0.94 4.75
N THR A 24 -7.56 2.00 5.05
CA THR A 24 -7.20 3.38 4.71
C THR A 24 -5.95 3.85 5.46
N GLU A 25 -5.79 3.47 6.72
CA GLU A 25 -4.57 3.72 7.51
C GLU A 25 -3.37 3.03 6.85
N THR A 26 -3.51 1.76 6.44
CA THR A 26 -2.44 1.03 5.73
C THR A 26 -2.06 1.74 4.42
N TYR A 27 -3.05 2.25 3.67
CA TYR A 27 -2.76 3.04 2.46
C TYR A 27 -2.01 4.33 2.78
N LEU A 28 -2.43 5.06 3.82
CA LEU A 28 -1.79 6.30 4.23
C LEU A 28 -0.35 6.05 4.69
N GLU A 29 -0.12 5.00 5.47
CA GLU A 29 1.21 4.58 5.90
C GLU A 29 2.11 4.24 4.70
N SER A 30 1.60 3.51 3.72
CA SER A 30 2.34 3.21 2.48
C SER A 30 2.74 4.48 1.73
N VAL A 31 1.78 5.41 1.55
CA VAL A 31 2.00 6.65 0.77
C VAL A 31 2.93 7.61 1.49
N THR A 32 2.89 7.63 2.82
CA THR A 32 3.76 8.48 3.66
C THR A 32 5.11 7.84 3.98
N GLY A 33 5.35 6.59 3.54
CA GLY A 33 6.57 5.85 3.84
C GLY A 33 6.71 5.45 5.31
N LYS A 34 5.58 5.36 6.03
CA LYS A 34 5.51 4.99 7.46
C LYS A 34 5.05 3.54 7.67
N LEU A 35 4.87 2.78 6.59
CA LEU A 35 4.44 1.39 6.68
C LEU A 35 5.58 0.54 7.24
N ASN A 36 5.62 0.43 8.57
CA ASN A 36 6.65 -0.32 9.27
C ASN A 36 6.35 -1.81 9.17
N ILE A 37 7.10 -2.52 8.32
CA ILE A 37 6.96 -3.97 8.14
C ILE A 37 8.12 -4.71 8.83
N PHE A 38 9.31 -4.10 8.93
CA PHE A 38 10.49 -4.57 9.67
C PHE A 38 11.41 -3.39 10.03
N GLU A 39 12.27 -3.56 11.06
CA GLU A 39 13.48 -2.74 11.27
C GLU A 39 14.37 -2.89 10.04
N SER A 40 14.14 -2.03 9.06
CA SER A 40 14.85 -2.07 7.79
C SER A 40 15.74 -0.84 7.75
N ASP A 41 17.05 -1.05 7.79
CA ASP A 41 18.11 -0.03 7.68
C ASP A 41 18.15 0.68 6.29
N LEU A 42 17.02 0.73 5.57
CA LEU A 42 16.85 1.36 4.26
C LEU A 42 16.61 2.86 4.42
N ILE A 43 17.50 3.54 5.13
CA ILE A 43 17.40 4.97 5.45
C ILE A 43 17.55 5.83 4.18
N ASP A 44 18.19 5.30 3.13
CA ASP A 44 18.58 6.06 1.92
C ASP A 44 17.67 5.84 0.69
N VAL A 45 16.52 5.16 0.86
CA VAL A 45 15.55 4.93 -0.23
C VAL A 45 14.28 5.74 0.05
N ASP A 46 13.70 6.41 -0.95
CA ASP A 46 12.35 6.97 -0.83
C ASP A 46 11.38 5.84 -0.48
N GLN A 47 10.86 5.85 0.75
CA GLN A 47 10.01 4.78 1.27
C GLN A 47 8.55 4.90 0.84
N ARG A 48 8.18 5.95 0.11
CA ARG A 48 6.79 6.20 -0.29
C ARG A 48 6.41 5.32 -1.46
N VAL A 49 5.37 4.51 -1.28
CA VAL A 49 4.84 3.61 -2.31
C VAL A 49 3.35 3.85 -2.44
N TRP A 50 2.88 3.95 -3.67
CA TRP A 50 1.47 4.21 -3.95
C TRP A 50 0.80 2.93 -4.43
N PRO A 51 -0.02 2.29 -3.59
CA PRO A 51 -0.75 1.10 -4.01
C PRO A 51 -1.63 1.42 -5.21
N MET A 52 -1.77 0.47 -6.13
CA MET A 52 -2.59 0.63 -7.35
C MET A 52 -4.02 1.10 -7.06
N GLN A 53 -4.55 0.74 -5.89
CA GLN A 53 -5.87 1.15 -5.41
C GLN A 53 -5.94 2.66 -5.09
N VAL A 54 -4.88 3.21 -4.51
CA VAL A 54 -4.76 4.67 -4.24
C VAL A 54 -4.60 5.43 -5.56
N GLN A 55 -3.84 4.89 -6.50
CA GLN A 55 -3.72 5.45 -7.85
C GLN A 55 -5.07 5.48 -8.57
N SER A 56 -5.87 4.42 -8.43
CA SER A 56 -7.23 4.35 -8.99
C SER A 56 -8.16 5.39 -8.35
N LEU A 57 -8.07 5.58 -7.02
CA LEU A 57 -8.80 6.61 -6.27
C LEU A 57 -8.49 8.02 -6.79
N MET A 58 -7.22 8.34 -7.05
CA MET A 58 -6.83 9.61 -7.68
C MET A 58 -7.49 9.80 -9.04
N LEU A 59 -7.45 8.78 -9.91
CA LEU A 59 -8.00 8.86 -11.26
C LEU A 59 -9.51 9.12 -11.23
N THR A 60 -10.24 8.49 -10.30
CA THR A 60 -11.67 8.78 -10.10
C THR A 60 -11.91 10.20 -9.61
N HIS A 61 -11.10 10.71 -8.67
CA HIS A 61 -11.25 12.08 -8.17
C HIS A 61 -10.93 13.12 -9.25
N GLN A 62 -9.90 12.88 -10.07
CA GLN A 62 -9.57 13.74 -11.21
C GLN A 62 -10.68 13.77 -12.25
N LYS A 63 -11.30 12.63 -12.56
CA LYS A 63 -12.42 12.56 -13.51
C LYS A 63 -13.67 13.30 -13.02
N SER A 64 -13.98 13.20 -11.73
CA SER A 64 -15.09 13.94 -11.10
C SER A 64 -14.81 15.45 -11.04
N SER A 65 -13.55 15.84 -10.83
CA SER A 65 -13.13 17.25 -10.82
C SER A 65 -13.06 17.85 -12.23
N SER A 66 -12.64 17.08 -13.24
CA SER A 66 -12.61 17.52 -14.64
C SER A 66 -14.00 17.63 -15.26
N ALA A 67 -14.97 16.82 -14.80
CA ALA A 67 -16.37 16.96 -15.23
C ALA A 67 -17.00 18.28 -14.74
N ALA A 68 -16.53 18.83 -13.62
CA ALA A 68 -16.92 20.15 -13.13
C ALA A 68 -16.14 21.31 -13.79
N ALA A 69 -15.01 21.01 -14.46
CA ALA A 69 -14.08 21.99 -15.02
C ALA A 69 -14.13 22.09 -16.55
N THR A 70 -15.26 21.73 -17.19
CA THR A 70 -15.46 21.95 -18.64
C THR A 70 -15.78 23.42 -18.94
N ALA A 71 -14.88 24.32 -18.54
CA ALA A 71 -14.83 25.71 -18.95
C ALA A 71 -13.45 26.29 -18.57
N SER A 72 -12.40 25.95 -19.33
CA SER A 72 -11.31 26.86 -19.74
C SER A 72 -10.06 26.11 -20.25
N SER A 73 -9.93 26.14 -21.59
CA SER A 73 -8.72 26.29 -22.42
C SER A 73 -7.30 26.17 -21.82
N SER A 74 -6.57 25.17 -22.32
CA SER A 74 -5.35 25.22 -23.17
C SER A 74 -3.92 25.52 -22.63
N THR A 75 -3.01 24.62 -23.05
CA THR A 75 -1.59 24.73 -23.46
C THR A 75 -0.50 25.28 -22.51
N THR A 76 0.50 24.44 -22.19
CA THR A 76 1.95 24.55 -22.58
C THR A 76 2.94 24.00 -21.52
N THR A 77 4.07 23.46 -22.02
CA THR A 77 5.39 23.18 -21.39
C THR A 77 5.59 21.88 -20.59
N ALA A 78 6.19 20.90 -21.28
CA ALA A 78 6.66 19.62 -20.78
C ALA A 78 8.19 19.66 -20.60
N ALA A 79 8.67 19.65 -19.35
CA ALA A 79 9.93 19.04 -18.90
C ALA A 79 10.33 19.48 -17.48
N THR A 80 10.00 20.71 -17.06
CA THR A 80 10.31 21.22 -15.70
C THR A 80 9.15 21.02 -14.70
N THR A 81 8.03 20.46 -15.17
CA THR A 81 6.74 20.34 -14.48
C THR A 81 6.49 18.98 -13.82
N MET A 82 7.32 17.95 -14.07
CA MET A 82 7.04 16.59 -13.61
C MET A 82 7.30 16.36 -12.11
N ALA A 83 8.31 17.02 -11.52
CA ALA A 83 8.59 16.93 -10.09
C ALA A 83 7.51 17.63 -9.25
N THR A 84 7.08 18.82 -9.68
CA THR A 84 5.98 19.57 -9.07
C THR A 84 4.63 18.89 -9.23
N ASP A 85 4.42 18.13 -10.31
CA ASP A 85 3.19 17.35 -10.51
C ASP A 85 3.14 16.09 -9.61
N LYS A 86 4.26 15.39 -9.41
CA LYS A 86 4.32 14.23 -8.50
C LYS A 86 4.05 14.62 -7.05
N GLU A 87 4.67 15.70 -6.58
CA GLU A 87 4.49 16.19 -5.20
C GLU A 87 3.08 16.75 -4.96
N LYS A 88 2.52 17.49 -5.93
CA LYS A 88 1.10 17.91 -5.87
C LYS A 88 0.15 16.72 -5.83
N LYS A 89 0.37 15.71 -6.67
CA LYS A 89 -0.44 14.48 -6.65
C LYS A 89 -0.35 13.75 -5.32
N GLN A 90 0.83 13.76 -4.68
CA GLN A 90 1.03 13.20 -3.35
C GLN A 90 0.19 13.91 -2.30
N ILE A 91 0.29 15.24 -2.22
CA ILE A 91 -0.47 16.05 -1.27
C ILE A 91 -1.98 15.81 -1.45
N ILE A 92 -2.45 15.72 -2.69
CA ILE A 92 -3.85 15.43 -2.99
C ILE A 92 -4.25 14.02 -2.48
N CYS A 93 -3.43 12.99 -2.72
CA CYS A 93 -3.69 11.64 -2.20
C CYS A 93 -3.80 11.62 -0.68
N GLU A 94 -2.81 12.20 -0.01
CA GLU A 94 -2.74 12.22 1.45
C GLU A 94 -3.95 12.95 2.02
N ASN A 95 -4.33 14.09 1.45
CA ASN A 95 -5.52 14.83 1.85
C ASN A 95 -6.81 14.02 1.66
N LEU A 96 -6.94 13.28 0.56
CA LEU A 96 -8.10 12.41 0.32
C LEU A 96 -8.19 11.28 1.33
N LEU A 97 -7.07 10.62 1.64
CA LEU A 97 -7.01 9.55 2.64
C LEU A 97 -7.31 10.09 4.04
N HIS A 98 -6.75 11.24 4.41
CA HIS A 98 -7.06 11.91 5.68
C HIS A 98 -8.53 12.32 5.79
N GLN A 99 -9.11 12.84 4.71
CA GLN A 99 -10.54 13.16 4.67
C GLN A 99 -11.39 11.90 4.86
N GLN A 100 -11.08 10.81 4.15
CA GLN A 100 -11.78 9.54 4.32
C GLN A 100 -11.67 8.99 5.74
N LEU A 101 -10.49 9.07 6.38
CA LEU A 101 -10.33 8.67 7.78
C LEU A 101 -11.21 9.50 8.72
N LYS A 102 -11.26 10.82 8.51
CA LYS A 102 -12.11 11.72 9.28
C LYS A 102 -13.60 11.38 9.13
N GLU A 103 -14.05 11.12 7.91
CA GLU A 103 -15.44 10.71 7.62
C GLU A 103 -15.79 9.36 8.28
N ILE A 104 -14.85 8.41 8.25
CA ILE A 104 -14.99 7.11 8.92
C ILE A 104 -15.09 7.30 10.44
N ASP A 105 -14.21 8.10 11.05
CA ASP A 105 -14.22 8.36 12.49
C ASP A 105 -15.51 9.05 12.95
N GLN A 106 -16.02 10.00 12.16
CA GLN A 106 -17.31 10.63 12.42
C GLN A 106 -18.45 9.61 12.37
N SER A 107 -18.46 8.76 11.34
CA SER A 107 -19.47 7.72 11.17
C SER A 107 -19.42 6.68 12.29
N LEU A 108 -18.21 6.27 12.72
CA LEU A 108 -18.02 5.35 13.85
C LEU A 108 -18.64 5.91 15.12
N LYS A 109 -18.28 7.15 15.50
CA LYS A 109 -18.85 7.81 16.69
C LYS A 109 -20.37 7.90 16.64
N GLN A 110 -20.93 8.17 15.45
CA GLN A 110 -22.38 8.22 15.27
C GLN A 110 -23.03 6.85 15.49
N TYR A 111 -22.49 5.78 14.87
CA TYR A 111 -23.04 4.44 15.02
C TYR A 111 -22.85 3.87 16.42
N GLU A 112 -21.72 4.13 17.08
CA GLU A 112 -21.49 3.74 18.47
C GLU A 112 -22.51 4.39 19.41
N LYS A 113 -22.78 5.69 19.21
CA LYS A 113 -23.82 6.39 19.97
C LYS A 113 -25.21 5.82 19.71
N GLN A 114 -25.56 5.55 18.45
CA GLN A 114 -26.85 4.95 18.10
C GLN A 114 -27.01 3.55 18.70
N LEU A 115 -25.95 2.73 18.64
CA LEU A 115 -25.93 1.39 19.21
C LEU A 115 -26.15 1.44 20.73
N ASN A 116 -25.39 2.27 21.43
CA ASN A 116 -25.52 2.42 22.88
C ASN A 116 -26.94 2.87 23.27
N ASN A 117 -27.49 3.87 22.57
CA ASN A 117 -28.86 4.33 22.80
C ASN A 117 -29.89 3.20 22.60
N LYS A 118 -29.71 2.38 21.55
CA LYS A 118 -30.61 1.28 21.22
C LYS A 118 -30.50 0.13 22.21
N GLN A 119 -29.30 -0.24 22.63
CA GLN A 119 -29.09 -1.27 23.65
C GLN A 119 -29.76 -0.88 24.97
N ASN A 120 -29.65 0.40 25.37
CA ASN A 120 -30.29 0.91 26.58
C ASN A 120 -31.83 1.03 26.46
N SER A 121 -32.38 1.09 25.24
CA SER A 121 -33.84 1.19 25.04
C SER A 121 -34.55 -0.15 24.92
N VAL A 122 -33.82 -1.26 24.73
CA VAL A 122 -34.41 -2.60 24.59
C VAL A 122 -34.59 -3.24 25.96
N ILE A 123 -35.84 -3.30 26.42
CA ILE A 123 -36.22 -3.98 27.66
C ILE A 123 -35.87 -5.47 27.55
N GLY A 124 -35.12 -6.00 28.52
CA GLY A 124 -34.75 -7.41 28.56
C GLY A 124 -33.60 -7.79 27.62
N PHE A 125 -32.87 -6.82 27.06
CA PHE A 125 -31.61 -7.08 26.37
C PHE A 125 -30.55 -7.54 27.38
N THR A 126 -30.33 -8.85 27.45
CA THR A 126 -29.38 -9.46 28.38
C THR A 126 -28.01 -9.63 27.71
N SER A 127 -26.95 -9.73 28.52
CA SER A 127 -25.61 -10.06 28.03
C SER A 127 -25.58 -11.33 27.17
N LYS A 128 -26.40 -12.34 27.50
CA LYS A 128 -26.52 -13.57 26.69
C LYS A 128 -27.10 -13.30 25.30
N MET A 129 -28.08 -12.40 25.18
CA MET A 129 -28.62 -12.01 23.87
C MET A 129 -27.59 -11.22 23.06
N GLU A 130 -26.83 -10.34 23.71
CA GLU A 130 -25.74 -9.62 23.08
C GLU A 130 -24.68 -10.58 22.52
N GLU A 131 -24.28 -11.58 23.29
CA GLU A 131 -23.29 -12.58 22.88
C GLU A 131 -23.75 -13.41 21.68
N ILE A 132 -25.05 -13.75 21.61
CA ILE A 132 -25.65 -14.41 20.45
C ILE A 132 -25.61 -13.51 19.21
N VAL A 133 -25.98 -12.23 19.37
CA VAL A 133 -25.92 -11.24 18.28
C VAL A 133 -24.49 -11.05 17.80
N ASP A 134 -23.53 -10.92 18.71
CA ASP A 134 -22.12 -10.74 18.41
C ASP A 134 -21.57 -11.94 17.65
N SER A 135 -21.87 -13.16 18.11
CA SER A 135 -21.47 -14.40 17.44
C SER A 135 -22.03 -14.48 16.03
N TYR A 136 -23.32 -14.16 15.86
CA TYR A 136 -23.98 -14.15 14.55
C TYR A 136 -23.35 -13.12 13.60
N VAL A 137 -23.24 -11.87 14.05
CA VAL A 137 -22.66 -10.78 13.25
C VAL A 137 -21.20 -11.08 12.90
N GLN A 138 -20.44 -11.61 13.85
CA GLN A 138 -19.03 -11.96 13.64
C GLN A 138 -18.88 -13.06 12.58
N GLN A 139 -19.67 -14.14 12.69
CA GLN A 139 -19.52 -15.31 11.85
C GLN A 139 -20.02 -15.08 10.42
N TYR A 140 -21.18 -14.44 10.27
CA TYR A 140 -21.84 -14.29 8.97
C TYR A 140 -21.63 -12.92 8.32
N GLY A 141 -21.47 -11.87 9.12
CA GLY A 141 -21.29 -10.51 8.62
C GLY A 141 -19.81 -10.10 8.49
N ILE A 142 -19.02 -10.29 9.56
CA ILE A 142 -17.69 -9.68 9.66
C ILE A 142 -16.60 -10.56 9.06
N LYS A 143 -16.54 -11.84 9.44
CA LYS A 143 -15.43 -12.75 9.08
C LYS A 143 -15.16 -12.83 7.56
N PRO A 144 -16.17 -12.98 6.68
CA PRO A 144 -15.91 -13.04 5.24
C PRO A 144 -15.32 -11.74 4.67
N ILE A 145 -15.75 -10.59 5.20
CA ILE A 145 -15.26 -9.26 4.79
C ILE A 145 -13.84 -9.05 5.32
N LYS A 146 -13.60 -9.41 6.58
CA LYS A 146 -12.30 -9.29 7.23
C LYS A 146 -11.22 -10.08 6.50
N ILE A 147 -11.49 -11.33 6.14
CA ILE A 147 -10.52 -12.15 5.37
C ILE A 147 -10.12 -11.48 4.05
N LYS A 148 -11.09 -10.94 3.32
CA LYS A 148 -10.81 -10.21 2.06
C LYS A 148 -9.99 -8.94 2.30
N CYS A 149 -10.24 -8.25 3.41
CA CYS A 149 -9.48 -7.08 3.81
C CYS A 149 -8.06 -7.43 4.23
N ASP A 150 -7.88 -8.43 5.08
CA ASP A 150 -6.59 -8.90 5.55
C ASP A 150 -5.70 -9.32 4.37
N LEU A 151 -6.28 -10.01 3.37
CA LEU A 151 -5.59 -10.33 2.12
C LEU A 151 -5.16 -9.07 1.35
N LYS A 152 -6.03 -8.06 1.23
CA LYS A 152 -5.67 -6.79 0.58
C LYS A 152 -4.53 -6.09 1.31
N ILE A 153 -4.59 -6.01 2.64
CA ILE A 153 -3.53 -5.45 3.48
C ILE A 153 -2.22 -6.20 3.28
N ALA A 154 -2.26 -7.54 3.26
CA ALA A 154 -1.08 -8.37 3.01
C ALA A 154 -0.46 -8.09 1.63
N LEU A 155 -1.29 -7.96 0.58
CA LEU A 155 -0.81 -7.63 -0.76
C LEU A 155 -0.19 -6.22 -0.82
N ILE A 156 -0.77 -5.24 -0.12
CA ILE A 156 -0.19 -3.90 -0.04
C ILE A 156 1.18 -3.96 0.61
N LYS A 157 1.30 -4.65 1.76
CA LYS A 157 2.57 -4.83 2.47
C LYS A 157 3.62 -5.53 1.61
N TYR A 158 3.23 -6.60 0.91
CA TYR A 158 4.13 -7.31 0.00
C TYR A 158 4.62 -6.42 -1.16
N ASN A 159 3.70 -5.72 -1.83
CA ASN A 159 4.04 -4.82 -2.93
C ASN A 159 4.95 -3.67 -2.46
N TYR A 160 4.66 -3.12 -1.29
CA TYR A 160 5.49 -2.11 -0.64
C TYR A 160 6.94 -2.59 -0.51
N GLN A 161 7.15 -3.78 0.07
CA GLN A 161 8.48 -4.35 0.22
C GLN A 161 9.18 -4.61 -1.12
N SER A 162 8.46 -5.16 -2.09
CA SER A 162 9.01 -5.43 -3.42
C SER A 162 9.49 -4.15 -4.10
N GLU A 163 8.74 -3.05 -4.00
CA GLU A 163 9.15 -1.76 -4.54
C GLU A 163 10.38 -1.18 -3.83
N LEU A 164 10.43 -1.26 -2.50
CA LEU A 164 11.60 -0.78 -1.75
C LEU A 164 12.86 -1.57 -2.13
N LEU A 165 12.75 -2.89 -2.22
CA LEU A 165 13.86 -3.76 -2.62
C LEU A 165 14.34 -3.44 -4.04
N GLN A 166 13.40 -3.25 -4.98
CA GLN A 166 13.71 -2.89 -6.35
C GLN A 166 14.42 -1.52 -6.44
N ARG A 167 13.97 -0.54 -5.66
CA ARG A 167 14.60 0.79 -5.59
C ARG A 167 16.02 0.70 -5.04
N LYS A 168 16.24 -0.07 -3.96
CA LYS A 168 17.58 -0.31 -3.41
C LYS A 168 18.49 -0.99 -4.42
N PHE A 169 18.02 -2.07 -5.05
CA PHE A 169 18.75 -2.76 -6.10
C PHE A 169 19.13 -1.83 -7.26
N SER A 170 18.23 -0.92 -7.64
CA SER A 170 18.51 0.07 -8.69
C SER A 170 19.54 1.12 -8.27
N GLN A 171 19.56 1.54 -6.99
CA GLN A 171 20.56 2.46 -6.45
C GLN A 171 21.96 1.85 -6.44
N GLU A 172 22.07 0.56 -6.13
CA GLU A 172 23.34 -0.16 -6.08
C GLU A 172 23.98 -0.37 -7.48
N GLN A 173 23.27 -0.08 -8.58
CA GLN A 173 23.73 -0.26 -9.96
C GLN A 173 24.47 -1.59 -10.21
N PRO A 174 23.87 -2.76 -9.89
CA PRO A 174 24.53 -4.07 -9.95
C PRO A 174 25.09 -4.41 -11.34
N ASN A 175 24.45 -3.92 -12.40
CA ASN A 175 24.93 -4.10 -13.77
C ASN A 175 26.26 -3.39 -14.04
N ARG A 176 26.58 -2.33 -13.30
CA ARG A 176 27.85 -1.61 -13.41
C ARG A 176 29.02 -2.49 -12.94
N TYR A 177 28.81 -3.27 -11.87
CA TYR A 177 29.80 -4.26 -11.43
C TYR A 177 29.97 -5.40 -12.45
N GLN A 178 28.91 -5.79 -13.17
CA GLN A 178 29.01 -6.78 -14.24
C GLN A 178 29.78 -6.22 -15.44
N GLU A 179 29.53 -4.97 -15.83
CA GLU A 179 30.27 -4.26 -16.88
C GLU A 179 31.75 -4.06 -16.49
N ASP A 180 32.04 -3.66 -15.24
CA ASP A 180 33.40 -3.49 -14.73
C ASP A 180 34.18 -4.81 -14.69
N VAL A 181 33.55 -5.91 -14.24
CA VAL A 181 34.15 -7.25 -14.26
C VAL A 181 34.43 -7.69 -15.70
N LEU A 182 33.50 -7.47 -16.62
CA LEU A 182 33.70 -7.79 -18.05
C LEU A 182 34.78 -6.91 -18.69
N SER A 183 34.95 -5.66 -18.24
CA SER A 183 36.03 -4.76 -18.68
C SER A 183 37.42 -5.17 -18.15
N LEU A 184 37.47 -5.91 -17.05
CA LEU A 184 38.68 -6.49 -16.46
C LEU A 184 39.09 -7.82 -17.13
N VAL A 185 38.17 -8.51 -17.81
CA VAL A 185 38.45 -9.76 -18.53
C VAL A 185 39.58 -9.59 -19.57
N PRO A 186 39.59 -8.56 -20.44
CA PRO A 186 40.72 -8.29 -21.34
C PRO A 186 42.08 -8.17 -20.63
N PHE A 187 42.10 -7.55 -19.45
CA PHE A 187 43.32 -7.32 -18.66
C PHE A 187 43.85 -8.60 -18.01
N ILE A 188 42.95 -9.47 -17.57
CA ILE A 188 43.28 -10.82 -17.09
C ILE A 188 43.78 -11.67 -18.26
N THR A 189 43.10 -11.66 -19.40
CA THR A 189 43.53 -12.43 -20.57
C THR A 189 44.87 -11.98 -21.15
N SER A 190 45.23 -10.69 -21.09
CA SER A 190 46.55 -10.22 -21.56
C SER A 190 47.69 -10.56 -20.59
N LYS A 191 47.41 -10.56 -19.28
CA LYS A 191 48.38 -10.89 -18.24
C LYS A 191 48.70 -12.40 -18.18
N TYR A 192 47.74 -13.25 -18.57
CA TYR A 192 47.93 -14.70 -18.66
C TYR A 192 48.24 -15.21 -20.09
N SER A 193 48.03 -14.41 -21.15
CA SER A 193 48.50 -14.77 -22.50
C SER A 193 50.02 -14.60 -22.68
N THR A 194 50.68 -13.80 -21.82
CA THR A 194 52.14 -13.66 -21.82
C THR A 194 52.87 -14.74 -21.00
N THR A 195 52.15 -15.53 -20.19
CA THR A 195 52.77 -16.58 -19.35
C THR A 195 52.40 -18.00 -19.75
N TRP A 196 51.45 -18.20 -20.66
CA TRP A 196 51.17 -19.52 -21.21
C TRP A 196 51.57 -19.63 -22.68
N ASN A 197 52.86 -19.89 -22.87
CA ASN A 197 53.40 -20.45 -24.10
C ASN A 197 52.94 -21.92 -24.20
N ILE A 198 51.66 -22.14 -24.54
CA ILE A 198 51.04 -23.45 -24.77
C ILE A 198 51.79 -24.22 -25.88
N GLY A 199 52.54 -23.52 -26.73
CA GLY A 199 53.41 -24.11 -27.75
C GLY A 199 54.66 -24.85 -27.24
N GLN A 200 55.07 -24.70 -25.97
CA GLN A 200 56.27 -25.38 -25.45
C GLN A 200 55.99 -26.65 -24.62
N LEU A 201 54.74 -26.95 -24.26
CA LEU A 201 54.44 -28.21 -23.54
C LEU A 201 54.16 -29.40 -24.48
N ILE A 202 53.80 -29.13 -25.74
CA ILE A 202 53.51 -30.20 -26.72
C ILE A 202 54.81 -30.75 -27.36
N ASN A 203 55.89 -29.97 -27.43
CA ASN A 203 57.19 -30.41 -27.94
C ASN A 203 58.09 -31.12 -26.90
N LYS A 204 57.55 -31.46 -25.72
CA LYS A 204 58.25 -32.30 -24.72
C LYS A 204 57.56 -33.64 -24.44
N ILE A 205 56.49 -33.96 -25.18
CA ILE A 205 55.74 -35.23 -25.08
C ILE A 205 55.69 -35.97 -26.43
N LEU A 206 56.41 -35.51 -27.45
CA LEU A 206 56.66 -36.24 -28.70
C LEU A 206 58.17 -36.33 -28.96
#